data_AF-K1TYR9-F1
#
_entry.id   AF-K1TYR9-F1
#
_cell.length_a   1.000
_cell.length_b   1.000
_cell.length_c   1.000
_cell.angle_alpha   90.00
_cell.angle_beta   90.00
_cell.angle_gamma   90.00
#
_symmetry.space_group_name_H-M   'P 1'
#
loop_
_entity.id
_entity.type
_entity.pdbx_description
1 polymer ?
#
loop_
_entity_poly.entity_id
_entity_poly.type
_entity_poly.pdbx_seq_one_letter_code
_entity_poly.pdbx_strand_id
1 'polypeptide(L)'
;GTPDNDVLLYYNIADVMSEQGNRSLQHFSGLDRNMLESSVRESAVTLTENGYAWDMISDKQLLKTNIEKEMIVTPGAAYKTVLVSAAQYIPYETMEKLMALADEGATVVFYKGIPQDMAGMILSEEKQAHFKEMLDALDFHAEGAVKCARVGKGKICLSDDINALMDEANVGAEKMYQAGLQCIRRNSATGKYYFIENSSDRKIEDWIPLRTEAR
;
A
#
# COMPACT_ATOMS: atom_id res chain seq x y z
N GLY A 1 -18.48 13.25 5.27
CA GLY A 1 -17.10 13.42 4.80
C GLY A 1 -16.50 12.08 4.42
N THR A 2 -15.55 12.04 3.48
CA THR A 2 -14.86 10.82 3.03
C THR A 2 -13.57 10.60 3.82
N PRO A 3 -13.04 9.36 3.91
CA PRO A 3 -11.71 9.12 4.44
C PRO A 3 -10.63 9.92 3.69
N ASP A 4 -9.56 10.29 4.39
CA ASP A 4 -8.42 11.04 3.85
C ASP A 4 -7.12 10.25 4.10
N ASN A 5 -7.09 9.05 3.54
CA ASN A 5 -5.97 8.12 3.62
C ASN A 5 -5.11 8.24 2.34
N ASP A 6 -3.80 8.17 2.49
CA ASP A 6 -2.85 8.42 1.39
C ASP A 6 -2.41 7.11 0.71
N VAL A 7 -2.49 5.96 1.40
CA VAL A 7 -1.89 4.68 0.96
C VAL A 7 -2.94 3.58 0.87
N LEU A 8 -2.90 2.80 -0.22
CA LEU A 8 -3.58 1.51 -0.33
C LEU A 8 -2.59 0.39 -0.04
N LEU A 9 -2.74 -0.31 1.08
CA LEU A 9 -1.97 -1.52 1.39
C LEU A 9 -2.64 -2.72 0.74
N TYR A 10 -1.99 -3.32 -0.26
CA TYR A 10 -2.50 -4.50 -0.93
C TYR A 10 -2.38 -5.75 -0.05
N TYR A 11 -3.52 -6.40 0.19
CA TYR A 11 -3.58 -7.66 0.91
C TYR A 11 -3.49 -8.83 -0.06
N ASN A 12 -2.32 -9.43 -0.13
CA ASN A 12 -2.08 -10.61 -0.96
C ASN A 12 -2.67 -11.86 -0.31
N ILE A 13 -3.91 -12.21 -0.67
CA ILE A 13 -4.54 -13.44 -0.19
C ILE A 13 -3.89 -14.70 -0.76
N ALA A 14 -3.25 -14.60 -1.93
CA ALA A 14 -2.68 -15.75 -2.61
C ALA A 14 -1.47 -16.32 -1.84
N ASP A 15 -0.58 -15.46 -1.33
CA ASP A 15 0.54 -15.90 -0.51
C ASP A 15 0.05 -16.60 0.77
N VAL A 16 -0.94 -16.01 1.44
CA VAL A 16 -1.56 -16.57 2.66
C VAL A 16 -2.18 -17.95 2.41
N MET A 17 -2.71 -18.19 1.21
CA MET A 17 -3.24 -19.50 0.82
C MET A 17 -2.19 -20.48 0.27
N SER A 18 -1.01 -19.98 -0.14
CA SER A 18 0.09 -20.77 -0.70
C SER A 18 1.01 -21.38 0.36
N GLU A 19 0.98 -20.87 1.60
CA GLU A 19 1.74 -21.42 2.73
C GLU A 19 1.42 -22.91 2.96
N GLN A 20 2.37 -23.79 2.64
CA GLN A 20 2.25 -25.22 2.88
C GLN A 20 2.37 -25.54 4.38
N GLY A 21 1.28 -26.01 4.98
CA GLY A 21 1.25 -26.50 6.35
C GLY A 21 -0.13 -27.07 6.68
N ASN A 22 -0.17 -28.11 7.51
CA ASN A 22 -1.38 -28.83 7.92
C ASN A 22 -2.30 -27.94 8.78
N ARG A 23 -2.95 -26.96 8.16
CA ARG A 23 -3.80 -25.97 8.82
C ARG A 23 -5.24 -26.15 8.34
N SER A 24 -6.18 -26.29 9.28
CA SER A 24 -7.61 -26.13 9.00
C SER A 24 -7.84 -24.77 8.33
N LEU A 25 -8.90 -24.69 7.51
CA LEU A 25 -9.39 -23.48 6.85
C LEU A 25 -9.19 -22.24 7.75
N GLN A 26 -8.45 -21.24 7.25
CA GLN A 26 -8.18 -20.03 8.01
C GLN A 26 -9.49 -19.29 8.31
N HIS A 27 -9.69 -18.91 9.57
CA HIS A 27 -10.86 -18.17 10.00
C HIS A 27 -10.56 -16.68 9.89
N PHE A 28 -11.22 -16.00 8.96
CA PHE A 28 -11.13 -14.53 8.79
C PHE A 28 -11.83 -13.73 9.91
N SER A 29 -11.99 -14.32 11.10
CA SER A 29 -12.49 -13.61 12.28
C SER A 29 -11.34 -12.92 12.99
N GLY A 30 -11.33 -11.58 12.91
CA GLY A 30 -10.45 -10.62 13.57
C GLY A 30 -9.32 -11.19 14.44
N LEU A 31 -8.10 -11.11 13.91
CA LEU A 31 -6.83 -11.43 14.58
C LEU A 31 -6.56 -12.93 14.73
N ASP A 32 -6.55 -13.65 13.61
CA ASP A 32 -5.96 -14.99 13.59
C ASP A 32 -4.44 -14.87 13.83
N ARG A 33 -3.88 -15.72 14.70
CA ARG A 33 -2.46 -15.67 15.12
C ARG A 33 -1.48 -15.80 13.95
N ASN A 34 -1.93 -16.25 12.79
CA ASN A 34 -1.09 -16.40 11.59
C ASN A 34 -0.96 -15.08 10.79
N MET A 35 -1.80 -14.07 11.03
CA MET A 35 -1.50 -12.70 10.58
C MET A 35 -0.33 -12.08 11.35
N LEU A 36 0.11 -12.65 12.48
CA LEU A 36 1.20 -12.09 13.30
C LEU A 36 2.57 -12.12 12.60
N GLU A 37 2.76 -12.94 11.57
CA GLU A 37 4.06 -13.13 10.88
C GLU A 37 4.04 -12.73 9.39
N SER A 38 2.93 -12.19 8.87
CA SER A 38 2.85 -11.83 7.45
C SER A 38 3.53 -10.48 7.14
N SER A 39 4.19 -10.38 5.99
CA SER A 39 4.79 -9.15 5.46
C SER A 39 3.81 -7.97 5.40
N VAL A 40 2.53 -8.27 5.23
CA VAL A 40 1.44 -7.29 5.23
C VAL A 40 1.24 -6.68 6.61
N ARG A 41 1.32 -7.48 7.69
CA ARG A 41 1.23 -6.94 9.06
C ARG A 41 2.43 -6.05 9.36
N GLU A 42 3.64 -6.49 9.00
CA GLU A 42 4.84 -5.66 9.16
C GLU A 42 4.67 -4.30 8.46
N SER A 43 4.16 -4.32 7.23
CA SER A 43 3.88 -3.10 6.47
C SER A 43 2.83 -2.22 7.16
N ALA A 44 1.72 -2.81 7.62
CA ALA A 44 0.65 -2.11 8.33
C ALA A 44 1.11 -1.47 9.65
N VAL A 45 1.90 -2.20 10.44
CA VAL A 45 2.48 -1.70 11.69
C VAL A 45 3.44 -0.55 11.39
N THR A 46 4.36 -0.74 10.44
CA THR A 46 5.33 0.28 10.05
C THR A 46 4.65 1.55 9.54
N LEU A 47 3.63 1.41 8.67
CA LEU A 47 2.85 2.56 8.21
C LEU A 47 2.18 3.30 9.37
N THR A 48 1.56 2.56 10.29
CA THR A 48 0.84 3.14 11.44
C THR A 48 1.80 3.82 12.41
N GLU A 49 2.90 3.18 12.80
CA GLU A 49 3.87 3.73 13.76
C GLU A 49 4.59 4.96 13.21
N ASN A 50 4.82 5.02 11.90
CA ASN A 50 5.38 6.19 11.24
C ASN A 50 4.31 7.25 10.89
N GLY A 51 3.04 7.03 11.22
CA GLY A 51 1.96 8.01 11.07
C GLY A 51 1.43 8.21 9.66
N TYR A 52 1.57 7.20 8.79
CA TYR A 52 0.94 7.19 7.48
C TYR A 52 -0.51 6.72 7.59
N ALA A 53 -1.40 7.43 6.90
CA ALA A 53 -2.81 7.07 6.83
C ALA A 53 -3.04 6.10 5.67
N TRP A 54 -3.55 4.90 5.96
CA TRP A 54 -3.67 3.82 5.00
C TRP A 54 -4.99 3.07 5.11
N ASP A 55 -5.43 2.46 4.00
CA ASP A 55 -6.52 1.49 3.96
C ASP A 55 -6.03 0.20 3.29
N MET A 56 -6.69 -0.92 3.58
CA MET A 56 -6.38 -2.21 2.97
C MET A 56 -7.22 -2.42 1.71
N ILE A 57 -6.62 -3.03 0.66
CA ILE A 57 -7.29 -3.35 -0.59
C ILE A 57 -7.08 -4.80 -1.03
N SER A 58 -8.16 -5.45 -1.45
CA SER A 58 -8.13 -6.79 -2.05
C SER A 58 -7.99 -6.73 -3.58
N ASP A 59 -7.64 -7.86 -4.21
CA ASP A 59 -7.58 -7.99 -5.68
C ASP A 59 -8.84 -7.45 -6.36
N LYS A 60 -10.02 -7.90 -5.91
CA LYS A 60 -11.31 -7.52 -6.51
C LYS A 60 -11.61 -6.03 -6.41
N GLN A 61 -11.09 -5.36 -5.39
CA GLN A 61 -11.25 -3.92 -5.22
C GLN A 61 -10.21 -3.17 -6.07
N LEU A 62 -8.97 -3.64 -6.10
CA LEU A 62 -7.89 -3.05 -6.90
C LEU A 62 -8.24 -3.03 -8.39
N LEU A 63 -8.82 -4.13 -8.91
CA LEU A 63 -9.26 -4.22 -10.31
C LEU A 63 -10.31 -3.17 -10.69
N LYS A 64 -11.01 -2.57 -9.71
CA LYS A 64 -12.03 -1.53 -9.92
C LYS A 64 -11.51 -0.10 -9.72
N THR A 65 -10.20 0.06 -9.49
CA THR A 65 -9.58 1.37 -9.33
C THR A 65 -9.20 1.98 -10.67
N ASN A 66 -9.16 3.31 -10.75
CA ASN A 66 -8.72 4.07 -11.92
C ASN A 66 -7.86 5.26 -11.48
N ILE A 67 -7.17 5.91 -12.42
CA ILE A 67 -6.46 7.16 -12.15
C ILE A 67 -7.34 8.36 -12.48
N GLU A 68 -7.50 9.27 -11.51
CA GLU A 68 -8.07 10.60 -11.73
C GLU A 68 -7.20 11.66 -11.06
N LYS A 69 -6.77 12.68 -11.82
CA LYS A 69 -5.91 13.76 -11.32
C LYS A 69 -4.68 13.24 -10.56
N GLU A 70 -4.00 12.25 -11.15
CA GLU A 70 -2.78 11.62 -10.60
C GLU A 70 -3.00 10.84 -9.29
N MET A 71 -4.26 10.59 -8.91
CA MET A 71 -4.63 9.83 -7.72
C MET A 71 -5.31 8.53 -8.11
N ILE A 72 -5.09 7.48 -7.32
CA ILE A 72 -5.77 6.18 -7.45
C ILE A 72 -7.13 6.30 -6.78
N VAL A 73 -8.20 6.27 -7.58
CA VAL A 73 -9.58 6.43 -7.10
C VAL A 73 -10.23 5.08 -6.90
N THR A 74 -10.81 4.92 -5.71
CA THR A 74 -11.78 3.88 -5.38
C THR A 74 -13.19 4.50 -5.33
N PRO A 75 -14.28 3.71 -5.31
CA PRO A 75 -15.65 4.24 -5.25
C PRO A 75 -15.97 5.19 -4.08
N GLY A 76 -15.10 5.34 -3.07
CA GLY A 76 -15.33 6.21 -1.91
C GLY A 76 -14.16 7.09 -1.45
N ALA A 77 -12.97 6.91 -2.01
CA ALA A 77 -11.76 7.62 -1.58
C ALA A 77 -10.70 7.64 -2.70
N ALA A 78 -9.76 8.56 -2.60
CA ALA A 78 -8.63 8.70 -3.51
C ALA A 78 -7.32 8.58 -2.72
N TYR A 79 -6.34 7.92 -3.32
CA TYR A 79 -5.07 7.56 -2.68
C TYR A 79 -3.91 7.95 -3.59
N LYS A 80 -2.74 8.18 -3.01
CA LYS A 80 -1.54 8.58 -3.74
C LYS A 80 -0.78 7.39 -4.32
N THR A 81 -0.84 6.25 -3.64
CA THR A 81 -0.05 5.08 -4.00
C THR A 81 -0.70 3.77 -3.54
N VAL A 82 -0.27 2.68 -4.17
CA VAL A 82 -0.51 1.32 -3.71
C VAL A 82 0.82 0.75 -3.22
N LEU A 83 0.84 0.30 -1.97
CA LEU A 83 1.94 -0.45 -1.36
C LEU A 83 1.64 -1.95 -1.45
N VAL A 84 2.52 -2.67 -2.15
CA VAL A 84 2.54 -4.13 -2.19
C VAL A 84 3.60 -4.62 -1.22
N SER A 85 3.17 -5.34 -0.17
CA SER A 85 4.11 -5.96 0.77
C SER A 85 4.90 -7.08 0.11
N ALA A 86 6.01 -7.47 0.74
CA ALA A 86 6.86 -8.56 0.27
C ALA A 86 6.03 -9.81 -0.02
N ALA A 87 6.04 -10.25 -1.27
CA ALA A 87 5.21 -11.33 -1.75
C ALA A 87 5.96 -12.21 -2.73
N GLN A 88 5.70 -13.53 -2.72
CA GLN A 88 6.27 -14.45 -3.70
C GLN A 88 5.38 -14.58 -4.93
N TYR A 89 4.07 -14.72 -4.71
CA TYR A 89 3.08 -14.94 -5.75
C TYR A 89 2.08 -13.81 -5.81
N ILE A 90 1.69 -13.38 -7.01
CA ILE A 90 0.59 -12.41 -7.18
C ILE A 90 -0.33 -12.87 -8.32
N PRO A 91 -1.65 -12.69 -8.25
CA PRO A 91 -2.51 -13.00 -9.40
C PRO A 91 -2.10 -12.17 -10.62
N TYR A 92 -2.12 -12.78 -11.81
CA TYR A 92 -1.77 -12.14 -13.08
C TYR A 92 -2.51 -10.82 -13.26
N GLU A 93 -3.84 -10.85 -13.08
CA GLU A 93 -4.71 -9.70 -13.29
C GLU A 93 -4.40 -8.56 -12.31
N THR A 94 -3.94 -8.90 -11.10
CA THR A 94 -3.53 -7.92 -10.09
C THR A 94 -2.22 -7.24 -10.50
N MET A 95 -1.21 -8.00 -10.93
CA MET A 95 0.04 -7.41 -11.41
C MET A 95 -0.17 -6.55 -12.66
N GLU A 96 -0.93 -7.05 -13.63
CA GLU A 96 -1.31 -6.32 -14.83
C GLU A 96 -2.00 -4.99 -14.47
N LYS A 97 -2.91 -5.01 -13.48
CA LYS A 97 -3.56 -3.78 -13.02
C LYS A 97 -2.59 -2.81 -12.36
N LEU A 98 -1.64 -3.28 -11.55
CA LEU A 98 -0.61 -2.41 -10.96
C LEU A 98 0.26 -1.74 -12.02
N MET A 99 0.65 -2.50 -13.06
CA MET A 99 1.38 -1.98 -14.21
C MET A 99 0.56 -0.91 -14.96
N ALA A 100 -0.73 -1.17 -15.18
CA ALA A 100 -1.63 -0.21 -15.84
C ALA A 100 -1.80 1.09 -15.03
N LEU A 101 -1.93 0.99 -13.70
CA LEU A 101 -2.00 2.17 -12.84
C LEU A 101 -0.71 3.00 -12.93
N ALA A 102 0.46 2.34 -12.95
CA ALA A 102 1.74 3.02 -13.13
C ALA A 102 1.82 3.68 -14.52
N ASP A 103 1.42 2.98 -15.59
CA ASP A 103 1.39 3.53 -16.95
C ASP A 103 0.52 4.80 -17.05
N GLU A 104 -0.63 4.80 -16.36
CA GLU A 104 -1.56 5.93 -16.30
C GLU A 104 -1.05 7.12 -15.44
N GLY A 105 0.03 6.96 -14.68
CA GLY A 105 0.68 8.04 -13.92
C GLY A 105 0.83 7.80 -12.42
N ALA A 106 0.39 6.65 -11.89
CA ALA A 106 0.55 6.35 -10.48
C ALA A 106 2.01 6.03 -10.12
N THR A 107 2.34 6.26 -8.86
CA THR A 107 3.51 5.63 -8.23
C THR A 107 3.04 4.38 -7.49
N VAL A 108 3.50 3.21 -7.91
CA VAL A 108 3.25 1.93 -7.22
C VAL A 108 4.52 1.53 -6.49
N VAL A 109 4.40 1.13 -5.23
CA VAL A 109 5.57 0.84 -4.38
C VAL A 109 5.54 -0.61 -3.87
N PHE A 110 6.68 -1.27 -3.95
CA PHE A 110 6.89 -2.65 -3.52
C PHE A 110 7.86 -2.68 -2.34
N TYR A 111 7.46 -3.33 -1.26
CA TYR A 111 8.27 -3.46 -0.05
C TYR A 111 9.06 -4.78 -0.06
N LYS A 112 10.38 -4.69 0.12
CA LYS A 112 11.37 -5.80 0.18
C LYS A 112 11.46 -6.71 -1.05
N GLY A 113 10.55 -6.63 -2.02
CA GLY A 113 10.62 -7.42 -3.23
C GLY A 113 9.42 -7.23 -4.14
N ILE A 114 9.61 -7.55 -5.42
CA ILE A 114 8.53 -7.71 -6.40
C ILE A 114 8.19 -9.20 -6.50
N PRO A 115 6.90 -9.57 -6.59
CA PRO A 115 6.48 -10.94 -6.84
C PRO A 115 7.19 -11.53 -8.06
N GLN A 116 7.76 -12.73 -7.89
CA GLN A 116 8.54 -13.38 -8.94
C GLN A 116 7.69 -14.32 -9.79
N ASP A 117 6.52 -14.72 -9.30
CA ASP A 117 5.66 -15.69 -9.97
C ASP A 117 4.17 -15.37 -9.77
N MET A 118 3.33 -16.04 -10.56
CA MET A 118 1.89 -15.85 -10.54
C MET A 118 1.19 -16.83 -9.60
N ALA A 119 0.15 -16.35 -8.93
CA ALA A 119 -0.76 -17.22 -8.20
C ALA A 119 -1.83 -17.85 -9.11
N GLY A 120 -2.04 -19.17 -8.99
CA GLY A 120 -3.17 -19.87 -9.61
C GLY A 120 -2.80 -21.23 -10.23
N MET A 121 -3.73 -22.20 -10.19
CA MET A 121 -3.51 -23.57 -10.71
C MET A 121 -3.77 -23.74 -12.21
N ILE A 122 -4.44 -22.77 -12.87
CA ILE A 122 -4.75 -22.81 -14.31
C ILE A 122 -4.14 -21.57 -14.94
N LEU A 123 -2.87 -21.67 -15.34
CA LEU A 123 -2.15 -20.62 -16.05
C LEU A 123 -1.96 -21.08 -17.50
N SER A 124 -2.41 -20.28 -18.45
CA SER A 124 -2.03 -20.48 -19.84
C SER A 124 -0.56 -20.10 -20.04
N GLU A 125 0.14 -20.80 -20.94
CA GLU A 125 1.53 -20.47 -21.30
C GLU A 125 1.64 -19.00 -21.75
N GLU A 126 0.60 -18.47 -22.40
CA GLU A 126 0.50 -17.07 -22.81
C GLU A 126 0.57 -16.09 -21.63
N LYS A 127 -0.17 -16.35 -20.54
CA LYS A 127 -0.14 -15.49 -19.34
C LYS A 127 1.22 -15.55 -18.65
N GLN A 128 1.88 -16.71 -18.66
CA GLN A 128 3.22 -16.87 -18.09
C GLN A 128 4.27 -16.09 -18.89
N ALA A 129 4.21 -16.18 -20.22
CA ALA A 129 5.09 -15.41 -21.09
C ALA A 129 4.89 -13.90 -20.85
N HIS A 130 3.64 -13.43 -20.86
CA HIS A 130 3.35 -12.01 -20.67
C HIS A 130 3.73 -11.50 -19.27
N PHE A 131 3.52 -12.29 -18.22
CA PHE A 131 3.94 -11.92 -16.87
C PHE A 131 5.45 -11.73 -16.78
N LYS A 132 6.21 -12.65 -17.38
CA LYS A 132 7.66 -12.55 -17.43
C LYS A 132 8.10 -11.32 -18.25
N GLU A 133 7.48 -11.07 -19.39
CA GLU A 133 7.74 -9.87 -20.20
C GLU A 133 7.48 -8.58 -19.41
N MET A 134 6.40 -8.51 -18.63
CA MET A 134 6.12 -7.37 -17.75
C MET A 134 7.24 -7.15 -16.73
N LEU A 135 7.75 -8.20 -16.10
CA LEU A 135 8.85 -8.11 -15.13
C LEU A 135 10.17 -7.73 -15.79
N ASP A 136 10.49 -8.34 -16.94
CA ASP A 136 11.72 -8.08 -17.69
C ASP A 136 11.76 -6.66 -18.28
N ALA A 137 10.59 -6.06 -18.52
CA ALA A 137 10.47 -4.66 -18.98
C ALA A 137 10.77 -3.62 -17.89
N LEU A 138 10.80 -4.02 -16.61
CA LEU A 138 11.08 -3.11 -15.50
C LEU A 138 12.59 -2.85 -15.37
N ASP A 139 13.07 -1.79 -16.03
CA ASP A 139 14.46 -1.33 -15.90
C ASP A 139 14.62 -0.49 -14.62
N PHE A 140 15.04 -1.15 -13.53
CA PHE A 140 15.22 -0.51 -12.23
C PHE A 140 16.54 0.26 -12.15
N HIS A 141 16.43 1.57 -11.87
CA HIS A 141 17.57 2.42 -11.54
C HIS A 141 17.55 2.80 -10.06
N ALA A 142 18.74 2.87 -9.45
CA ALA A 142 18.87 3.31 -8.08
C ALA A 142 18.67 4.83 -7.97
N GLU A 143 17.74 5.24 -7.12
CA GLU A 143 17.40 6.62 -6.80
C GLU A 143 17.52 6.80 -5.28
N GLY A 144 18.76 6.84 -4.76
CA GLY A 144 19.02 6.92 -3.33
C GLY A 144 18.71 5.62 -2.60
N ALA A 145 17.74 5.65 -1.67
CA ALA A 145 17.32 4.49 -0.88
C ALA A 145 16.26 3.61 -1.59
N VAL A 146 15.75 4.05 -2.75
CA VAL A 146 14.77 3.31 -3.55
C VAL A 146 15.37 2.93 -4.91
N LYS A 147 14.81 1.89 -5.52
CA LYS A 147 15.03 1.56 -6.93
C LYS A 147 13.73 1.81 -7.68
N CYS A 148 13.75 2.59 -8.75
CA CYS A 148 12.55 2.88 -9.53
C CYS A 148 12.72 2.48 -10.99
N ALA A 149 11.66 1.93 -11.57
CA ALA A 149 11.50 1.70 -12.99
C ALA A 149 10.37 2.60 -13.50
N ARG A 150 10.62 3.35 -14.57
CA ARG A 150 9.60 4.22 -15.17
C ARG A 150 8.67 3.39 -16.03
N VAL A 151 7.36 3.55 -15.82
CA VAL A 151 6.31 2.82 -16.54
C VAL A 151 5.30 3.85 -17.02
N GLY A 152 5.20 4.06 -18.34
CA GLY A 152 4.35 5.09 -18.94
C GLY A 152 4.60 6.48 -18.34
N LYS A 153 3.57 7.05 -17.72
CA LYS A 153 3.62 8.37 -17.07
C LYS A 153 4.02 8.32 -15.60
N GLY A 154 4.00 7.14 -15.00
CA GLY A 154 4.28 6.93 -13.58
C GLY A 154 5.56 6.11 -13.39
N LYS A 155 5.59 5.39 -12.27
CA LYS A 155 6.77 4.60 -11.89
C LYS A 155 6.40 3.49 -10.92
N ILE A 156 7.24 2.46 -10.93
CA ILE A 156 7.23 1.39 -9.95
C ILE A 156 8.50 1.51 -9.14
N CYS A 157 8.39 1.55 -7.82
CA CYS A 157 9.54 1.69 -6.93
C CYS A 157 9.62 0.53 -5.94
N LEU A 158 10.84 0.17 -5.56
CA LEU A 158 11.18 -0.95 -4.70
C LEU A 158 12.21 -0.51 -3.66
N SER A 159 11.98 -0.85 -2.40
CA SER A 159 12.93 -0.64 -1.30
C SER A 159 12.60 -1.53 -0.11
N ASP A 160 13.57 -1.72 0.77
CA ASP A 160 13.42 -2.32 2.09
C ASP A 160 13.10 -1.27 3.18
N ASP A 161 12.97 0.00 2.83
CA ASP A 161 12.56 1.10 3.70
C ASP A 161 11.19 1.67 3.26
N ILE A 162 10.16 1.46 4.08
CA ILE A 162 8.81 1.99 3.83
C ILE A 162 8.80 3.53 3.81
N ASN A 163 9.59 4.19 4.67
CA ASN A 163 9.59 5.65 4.72
C ASN A 163 10.13 6.21 3.40
N ALA A 164 11.20 5.62 2.87
CA ALA A 164 11.74 5.99 1.56
C ALA A 164 10.73 5.78 0.43
N LEU A 165 9.96 4.68 0.46
CA LEU A 165 8.88 4.44 -0.50
C LEU A 165 7.76 5.48 -0.39
N MET A 166 7.37 5.85 0.83
CA MET A 166 6.33 6.85 1.05
C MET A 166 6.77 8.23 0.58
N ASP A 167 8.02 8.63 0.83
CA ASP A 167 8.59 9.87 0.34
C ASP A 167 8.60 9.91 -1.19
N GLU A 168 9.01 8.82 -1.84
CA GLU A 168 9.03 8.67 -3.30
C GLU A 168 7.63 8.76 -3.93
N ALA A 169 6.62 8.29 -3.19
CA ALA A 169 5.20 8.38 -3.53
C ALA A 169 4.54 9.69 -3.09
N ASN A 170 5.30 10.65 -2.55
CA ASN A 170 4.80 11.94 -2.03
C ASN A 170 3.71 11.77 -0.95
N VAL A 171 3.84 10.72 -0.15
CA VAL A 171 3.00 10.42 1.01
C VAL A 171 3.71 10.95 2.25
N GLY A 172 3.01 11.76 3.06
CA GLY A 172 3.62 12.34 4.26
C GLY A 172 3.07 11.75 5.55
N ALA A 173 3.94 11.61 6.53
CA ALA A 173 3.61 11.16 7.88
C ALA A 173 2.94 12.26 8.72
N GLU A 174 1.93 11.88 9.51
CA GLU A 174 1.38 12.73 10.57
C GLU A 174 2.33 12.76 11.77
N LYS A 175 2.85 13.95 12.09
CA LYS A 175 3.79 14.16 13.21
C LYS A 175 3.18 13.82 14.58
N MET A 176 1.86 13.73 14.67
CA MET A 176 1.15 13.30 15.89
C MET A 176 1.61 11.93 16.39
N TYR A 177 1.90 10.99 15.49
CA TYR A 177 2.32 9.65 15.85
C TYR A 177 3.67 9.63 16.55
N GLN A 178 4.58 10.54 16.18
CA GLN A 178 5.87 10.70 16.85
C GLN A 178 5.73 11.27 18.27
N ALA A 179 4.66 12.02 18.54
CA ALA A 179 4.32 12.50 19.88
C ALA A 179 3.56 11.46 20.72
N GLY A 180 3.29 10.26 20.19
CA GLY A 180 2.53 9.21 20.87
C GLY A 180 1.00 9.37 20.78
N LEU A 181 0.51 10.22 19.87
CA LEU A 181 -0.90 10.35 19.56
C LEU A 181 -1.30 9.49 18.37
N GLN A 182 -2.57 9.15 18.28
CA GLN A 182 -3.16 8.55 17.09
C GLN A 182 -4.16 9.52 16.47
N CYS A 183 -4.33 9.45 15.15
CA CYS A 183 -5.35 10.26 14.51
C CYS A 183 -5.97 9.60 13.28
N ILE A 184 -7.23 9.94 13.01
CA ILE A 184 -7.86 9.70 11.71
C ILE A 184 -8.25 11.02 11.08
N ARG A 185 -8.12 11.08 9.74
CA ARG A 185 -8.43 12.25 8.94
C ARG A 185 -9.63 12.00 8.05
N ARG A 186 -10.49 13.02 7.90
CA ARG A 186 -11.64 12.96 7.00
C ARG A 186 -11.79 14.26 6.21
N ASN A 187 -12.10 14.13 4.93
CA ASN A 187 -12.43 15.25 4.05
C ASN A 187 -13.89 15.68 4.24
N SER A 188 -14.15 16.99 4.21
CA SER A 188 -15.46 17.62 4.29
C SER A 188 -15.59 18.75 3.26
N ALA A 189 -16.81 19.24 3.03
CA ALA A 189 -17.05 20.37 2.15
C ALA A 189 -16.33 21.65 2.61
N THR A 190 -16.12 21.80 3.93
CA THR A 190 -15.53 23.00 4.54
C THR A 190 -14.05 22.85 4.92
N GLY A 191 -13.45 21.66 4.77
CA GLY A 191 -12.06 21.42 5.19
C GLY A 191 -11.79 19.97 5.58
N LYS A 192 -10.85 19.76 6.50
CA LYS A 192 -10.49 18.44 7.04
C LYS A 192 -10.84 18.33 8.52
N TYR A 193 -11.34 17.17 8.92
CA TYR A 193 -11.54 16.82 10.33
C TYR A 193 -10.45 15.86 10.80
N TYR A 194 -9.91 16.14 11.97
CA TYR A 194 -8.99 15.25 12.68
C TYR A 194 -9.70 14.78 13.94
N PHE A 195 -9.79 13.47 14.11
CA PHE A 195 -10.07 12.88 15.41
C PHE A 195 -8.75 12.40 15.97
N ILE A 196 -8.41 12.86 17.17
CA ILE A 196 -7.11 12.63 17.80
C ILE A 196 -7.36 11.90 19.11
N GLU A 197 -6.59 10.84 19.32
CA GLU A 197 -6.63 10.04 20.53
C GLU A 197 -5.25 10.04 21.20
N ASN A 198 -5.22 10.29 22.50
CA ASN A 198 -4.09 9.96 23.35
C ASN A 198 -4.41 8.66 24.08
N SER A 199 -3.86 7.55 23.61
CA SER A 199 -4.02 6.23 24.21
C SER A 199 -3.00 5.96 25.33
N SER A 200 -2.09 6.90 25.59
CA SER A 200 -1.10 6.80 26.66
C SER A 200 -1.59 7.44 27.97
N ASP A 201 -0.95 7.05 29.07
CA ASP A 201 -1.11 7.66 30.39
C ASP A 201 -0.34 8.99 30.54
N ARG A 202 0.46 9.35 29.53
CA ARG A 202 1.26 10.57 29.53
C ARG A 202 0.46 11.75 29.01
N LYS A 203 0.47 12.83 29.76
CA LYS A 203 -0.03 14.12 29.29
C LYS A 203 0.91 14.67 28.21
N ILE A 204 0.35 15.11 27.10
CA ILE A 204 1.08 15.76 26.01
C ILE A 204 0.74 17.24 26.04
N GLU A 205 1.75 18.08 26.20
CA GLU A 205 1.65 19.55 26.31
C GLU A 205 2.48 20.25 25.23
N ASP A 206 2.53 19.68 24.04
CA ASP A 206 3.36 20.16 22.92
C ASP A 206 2.52 20.74 21.77
N TRP A 207 3.12 21.64 21.00
CA TRP A 207 2.55 22.12 19.75
C TRP A 207 2.78 21.11 18.63
N ILE A 208 1.70 20.49 18.17
CA ILE A 208 1.75 19.46 17.13
C ILE A 208 1.16 20.01 15.82
N PRO A 209 1.98 20.16 14.76
CA PRO A 209 1.50 20.69 13.49
C PRO A 209 0.63 19.66 12.75
N LEU A 210 -0.46 20.15 12.14
CA LEU A 210 -1.26 19.38 11.19
C LEU A 210 -0.62 19.38 9.80
N ARG A 211 -0.85 18.34 9.00
CA ARG A 211 -0.45 18.34 7.56
C ARG A 211 -1.35 19.19 6.66
N THR A 212 -2.36 19.84 7.22
CA THR A 212 -3.23 20.77 6.49
C THR A 212 -3.13 22.16 7.09
N GLU A 213 -3.22 23.17 6.23
CA GLU A 213 -3.43 24.54 6.70
C GLU A 213 -4.81 24.65 7.35
N ALA A 214 -4.88 25.43 8.43
CA ALA A 214 -6.14 25.81 9.03
C ALA A 214 -6.87 26.78 8.09
N ARG A 215 -8.13 26.50 7.80
CA ARG A 215 -9.04 27.40 7.08
C ARG A 215 -10.01 28.07 8.03
#